data_AF-A0A7Y3I8K4-F1
#
_entry.id   AF-A0A7Y3I8K4-F1
#
_cell.length_a   1.000
_cell.length_b   1.000
_cell.length_c   1.000
_cell.angle_alpha   90.00
_cell.angle_beta   90.00
_cell.angle_gamma   90.00
#
_symmetry.space_group_name_H-M   'P 1'
#
loop_
_entity.id
_entity.type
_entity.pdbx_description
1 polymer ?
#
loop_
_entity_poly.entity_id
_entity_poly.type
_entity_poly.pdbx_seq_one_letter_code
_entity_poly.pdbx_strand_id
1 'polypeptide(L)' 'LGAKARAAFRGAPTPTLEDVRDIAASILAHRIVVNFDGEAEGMSTRDVIDELLRESRGWS' A
#
# COMPACT_ATOMS: atom_id res chain seq x y z
N LEU A 1 -2.22 -12.07 -2.17
CA LEU A 1 -3.18 -12.95 -1.45
C LEU A 1 -4.04 -12.18 -0.44
N GLY A 2 -3.48 -11.23 0.33
CA GLY A 2 -4.22 -10.52 1.39
C GLY A 2 -5.54 -9.87 0.99
N ALA A 3 -5.63 -9.20 -0.18
CA ALA A 3 -6.88 -8.56 -0.61
C ALA A 3 -8.00 -9.58 -0.84
N LYS A 4 -7.67 -10.74 -1.42
CA LYS A 4 -8.62 -11.85 -1.60
C LYS A 4 -9.09 -12.43 -0.26
N ALA A 5 -8.16 -12.59 0.68
CA ALA A 5 -8.50 -13.05 2.02
C ALA A 5 -9.44 -12.07 2.73
N ARG A 6 -9.15 -10.76 2.65
CA ARG A 6 -10.00 -9.69 3.21
C ARG A 6 -11.40 -9.68 2.58
N ALA A 7 -11.49 -9.82 1.26
CA ALA A 7 -12.75 -9.97 0.55
C ALA A 7 -13.55 -11.20 1.02
N ALA A 8 -12.88 -12.35 1.15
CA ALA A 8 -13.51 -13.57 1.64
C ALA A 8 -14.02 -13.42 3.09
N PHE A 9 -13.25 -12.77 3.97
CA PHE A 9 -13.66 -12.50 5.36
C PHE A 9 -14.93 -11.63 5.47
N ARG A 10 -15.14 -10.70 4.54
CA ARG A 10 -16.37 -9.87 4.47
C ARG A 10 -17.50 -10.49 3.63
N GLY A 11 -17.34 -11.75 3.19
CA GLY A 11 -18.33 -12.45 2.37
C GLY A 11 -18.42 -11.97 0.91
N ALA A 12 -17.45 -11.19 0.43
CA ALA A 12 -17.40 -10.73 -0.95
C ALA A 12 -16.73 -11.76 -1.86
N PRO A 13 -17.28 -12.05 -3.05
CA PRO A 13 -16.71 -13.03 -3.98
C PRO A 13 -15.43 -12.53 -4.66
N THR A 14 -15.24 -11.21 -4.74
CA THR A 14 -14.11 -10.57 -5.40
C THR A 14 -13.56 -9.40 -4.57
N PRO A 15 -12.23 -9.21 -4.54
CA PRO A 15 -11.63 -8.06 -3.90
C PRO A 15 -11.88 -6.78 -4.69
N THR A 16 -11.95 -5.67 -3.97
CA THR A 16 -12.04 -4.31 -4.46
C THR A 16 -10.67 -3.64 -4.43
N LEU A 17 -10.55 -2.46 -5.06
CA LEU A 17 -9.35 -1.62 -4.92
C LEU A 17 -9.09 -1.21 -3.47
N GLU A 18 -10.14 -1.04 -2.67
CA GLU A 18 -10.03 -0.73 -1.25
C GLU A 18 -9.39 -1.89 -0.48
N ASP A 19 -9.78 -3.14 -0.75
CA ASP A 19 -9.14 -4.31 -0.12
C ASP A 19 -7.64 -4.39 -0.43
N VAL A 20 -7.20 -3.89 -1.58
CA VAL A 20 -5.78 -3.80 -1.95
C VAL A 20 -5.10 -2.69 -1.16
N ARG A 21 -5.68 -1.49 -1.13
CA ARG A 21 -5.12 -0.32 -0.41
C ARG A 21 -5.00 -0.59 1.08
N ASP A 22 -5.99 -1.25 1.69
CA ASP A 22 -6.02 -1.60 3.12
C ASP A 22 -4.85 -2.47 3.56
N ILE A 23 -4.38 -3.37 2.69
CA ILE A 23 -3.27 -4.28 3.01
C ILE A 23 -1.91 -3.77 2.54
N ALA A 24 -1.89 -2.79 1.63
CA ALA A 24 -0.69 -2.40 0.91
C ALA A 24 0.38 -1.84 1.86
N ALA A 25 0.01 -1.04 2.87
CA ALA A 25 0.99 -0.49 3.80
C ALA A 25 1.82 -1.56 4.52
N SER A 26 1.16 -2.61 5.03
CA SER A 26 1.84 -3.72 5.73
C SER A 26 2.77 -4.52 4.80
N ILE A 27 2.42 -4.63 3.52
CA ILE A 27 3.20 -5.36 2.53
C ILE A 27 4.38 -4.53 2.02
N LEU A 28 4.12 -3.27 1.66
CA LEU A 28 5.11 -2.38 1.08
C LEU A 28 6.17 -1.97 2.09
N ALA A 29 5.84 -1.87 3.38
CA ALA A 29 6.76 -1.47 4.44
C ALA A 29 8.03 -2.34 4.53
N HIS A 30 7.95 -3.60 4.11
CA HIS A 30 9.09 -4.52 4.08
C HIS A 30 9.60 -4.81 2.66
N ARG A 31 9.06 -4.13 1.65
CA ARG A 31 9.38 -4.32 0.22
C ARG A 31 9.94 -3.07 -0.45
N ILE A 32 9.83 -1.92 0.22
CA ILE A 32 10.33 -0.64 -0.26
C ILE A 32 11.46 -0.19 0.66
N VAL A 33 12.53 0.33 0.05
CA VAL A 33 13.65 0.95 0.72
C VAL A 33 13.84 2.32 0.08
N VAL A 34 13.99 3.36 0.90
CA VAL A 34 14.28 4.72 0.43
C VAL A 34 15.73 4.78 -0.05
N ASN A 35 15.99 5.54 -1.10
CA ASN A 35 17.36 5.74 -1.58
C ASN A 35 18.12 6.75 -0.70
N PHE A 36 19.43 6.86 -0.91
CA PHE A 36 20.28 7.74 -0.10
C PHE A 36 19.83 9.21 -0.13
N ASP A 37 19.45 9.72 -1.31
CA ASP A 37 19.01 11.12 -1.44
C ASP A 37 17.72 11.37 -0.65
N GLY A 38 16.73 10.47 -0.74
CA GLY A 38 15.49 10.56 0.03
C GLY A 38 15.73 10.46 1.54
N GLU A 39 16.62 9.57 1.98
CA GLU A 39 17.01 9.50 3.40
C GLU A 39 17.69 10.79 3.86
N ALA A 40 18.54 11.40 3.04
CA ALA A 40 19.21 12.67 3.32
C ALA A 40 18.22 13.85 3.44
N GLU A 41 17.10 13.78 2.72
CA GLU A 41 15.97 14.73 2.81
C GLU A 41 15.03 14.44 3.99
N GLY A 42 15.31 13.41 4.79
CA GLY A 42 14.50 13.01 5.94
C GLY A 42 13.24 12.21 5.58
N MET A 43 13.15 11.69 4.36
CA MET A 43 12.04 10.87 3.90
C MET A 43 12.13 9.46 4.48
N SER A 44 11.04 8.96 5.04
CA SER A 44 10.93 7.58 5.52
C SER A 44 10.21 6.69 4.51
N THR A 45 10.42 5.38 4.61
CA THR A 45 9.66 4.38 3.83
C THR A 45 8.15 4.55 4.02
N ARG A 46 7.72 4.99 5.21
CA ARG A 46 6.29 5.23 5.49
C ARG A 46 5.75 6.40 4.66
N ASP A 47 6.51 7.48 4.55
CA ASP A 47 6.10 8.67 3.78
C ASP A 47 5.88 8.30 2.31
N VAL A 48 6.80 7.54 1.72
CA VAL A 48 6.69 7.03 0.34
C VAL A 48 5.43 6.16 0.17
N ILE A 49 5.17 5.26 1.10
CA ILE A 49 3.99 4.38 1.04
C ILE A 49 2.69 5.18 1.13
N ASP A 50 2.62 6.14 2.06
CA ASP A 50 1.45 6.97 2.25
C ASP A 50 1.17 7.85 1.02
N GLU A 51 2.23 8.33 0.35
CA GLU A 51 2.13 9.04 -0.93
C GLU A 51 1.63 8.15 -2.06
N LEU A 52 2.21 6.97 -2.26
CA LEU A 52 1.76 5.99 -3.27
C LEU A 52 0.29 5.60 -3.05
N LEU A 53 -0.13 5.39 -1.80
CA LEU A 53 -1.51 5.07 -1.46
C LEU A 53 -2.48 6.21 -1.79
N ARG A 54 -2.07 7.45 -1.53
CA ARG A 54 -2.85 8.65 -1.86
C ARG A 54 -3.00 8.81 -3.37
N GLU A 55 -1.91 8.71 -4.12
CA GLU A 55 -1.93 8.78 -5.59
C GLU A 55 -2.76 7.66 -6.21
N SER A 56 -2.69 6.44 -5.64
CA SER A 56 -3.42 5.29 -6.17
C SER A 56 -4.93 5.47 -6.25
N ARG A 57 -5.50 6.44 -5.54
CA ARG A 57 -6.93 6.76 -5.57
C ARG A 57 -7.37 7.37 -6.90
N GLY A 58 -6.44 7.96 -7.66
CA GLY A 58 -6.69 8.54 -8.98
C GLY A 58 -6.42 7.59 -10.15
N TRP A 59 -5.92 6.37 -9.90
CA TRP A 59 -5.63 5.41 -10.97
C TRP A 59 -6.93 4.78 -11.51
N SER A 60 -7.12 4.86 -12.82
CA SER A 60 -8.23 4.26 -13.58
C SER A 60 -7.86 2.91 -14.16
#